data_AF-A0A5S5MBG6-F1
#
_entry.id   AF-A0A5S5MBG6-F1
#
_cell.length_a   1.000
_cell.length_b   1.000
_cell.length_c   1.000
_cell.angle_alpha   90.00
_cell.angle_beta   90.00
_cell.angle_gamma   90.00
#
_symmetry.space_group_name_H-M   'P 1'
#
loop_
_entity.id
_entity.type
_entity.pdbx_description
1 polymer ?
#
loop_
_entity_poly.entity_id
_entity_poly.type
_entity_poly.pdbx_seq_one_letter_code
_entity_poly.pdbx_strand_id
1 'polypeptide(L)'
;MFFEKNENIELLEKFLSSVDVLAVKDKIIENRLLLVTKIIEFISKSPSEWDKRCSFNMQCSGKDFINNISSFNYANPTNVDLLYSTAYRFLCEFDFFRAYGVESDSRLRSVFIEIQKDIDGMNDSIKPQMIYALYQMPVEMLKNLVNNPKTTSFIEF
;
A
#
# COMPACT_ATOMS: atom_id res chain seq x y z
N MET A 1 8.99 12.06 -8.20
CA MET A 1 8.86 10.63 -8.54
C MET A 1 9.54 9.85 -7.42
N PHE A 2 8.84 8.86 -6.89
CA PHE A 2 9.20 8.12 -5.67
C PHE A 2 9.49 6.67 -6.01
N PHE A 3 8.49 5.88 -6.44
CA PHE A 3 8.66 4.49 -6.86
C PHE A 3 9.42 4.36 -8.17
N GLU A 4 9.33 5.33 -9.08
CA GLU A 4 10.07 5.27 -10.36
C GLU A 4 11.58 5.49 -10.20
N LYS A 5 12.05 5.88 -9.02
CA LYS A 5 13.48 6.01 -8.77
C LYS A 5 14.15 4.64 -8.83
N ASN A 6 15.25 4.52 -9.60
CA ASN A 6 16.02 3.28 -9.73
C ASN A 6 16.35 2.63 -8.37
N GLU A 7 16.78 3.44 -7.39
CA GLU A 7 17.08 2.96 -6.02
C GLU A 7 15.90 2.23 -5.36
N ASN A 8 14.67 2.72 -5.57
CA ASN A 8 13.48 2.13 -5.00
C ASN A 8 13.03 0.91 -5.81
N ILE A 9 13.11 0.96 -7.15
CA ILE A 9 12.81 -0.20 -8.01
C ILE A 9 13.72 -1.39 -7.64
N GLU A 10 15.02 -1.16 -7.60
CA GLU A 10 16.02 -2.19 -7.24
C GLU A 10 15.74 -2.77 -5.85
N LEU A 11 15.35 -1.92 -4.89
CA LEU A 11 14.98 -2.36 -3.56
C LEU A 11 13.73 -3.26 -3.57
N LEU A 12 12.67 -2.86 -4.30
CA LEU A 12 11.45 -3.64 -4.40
C LEU A 12 11.71 -5.00 -5.07
N GLU A 13 12.48 -5.04 -6.16
CA GLU A 13 12.85 -6.29 -6.85
C GLU A 13 13.70 -7.21 -5.97
N LYS A 14 14.65 -6.64 -5.22
CA LYS A 14 15.43 -7.39 -4.23
C LYS A 14 14.54 -7.98 -3.14
N PHE A 15 13.56 -7.21 -2.65
CA PHE A 15 12.61 -7.72 -1.68
C PHE A 15 11.81 -8.90 -2.25
N LEU A 16 11.22 -8.74 -3.45
CA LEU A 16 10.43 -9.79 -4.10
C LEU A 16 11.23 -11.09 -4.27
N SER A 17 12.47 -11.01 -4.78
CA SER A 17 13.35 -12.18 -4.96
C SER A 17 13.76 -12.85 -3.65
N SER A 18 13.75 -12.12 -2.53
CA SER A 18 14.11 -12.67 -1.22
C SER A 18 12.97 -13.43 -0.53
N VAL A 19 11.71 -13.12 -0.87
CA VAL A 19 10.54 -13.73 -0.21
C VAL A 19 10.31 -15.18 -0.64
N ASP A 20 10.61 -15.52 -1.89
CA ASP A 20 10.43 -16.88 -2.45
C ASP A 20 11.28 -17.96 -1.75
N VAL A 21 12.30 -17.55 -0.99
CA VAL A 21 13.25 -18.45 -0.32
C VAL A 21 12.83 -18.75 1.12
N LEU A 22 11.75 -18.13 1.62
CA LEU A 22 11.46 -18.09 3.05
C LEU A 22 10.34 -19.06 3.46
N ALA A 23 10.61 -19.83 4.53
CA ALA A 23 9.62 -20.66 5.21
C ALA A 23 9.02 -19.88 6.40
N VAL A 24 7.81 -19.34 6.23
CA VAL A 24 7.05 -18.72 7.32
C VAL A 24 6.20 -19.79 8.01
N LYS A 25 6.32 -19.92 9.35
CA LYS A 25 5.60 -20.98 10.10
C LYS A 25 4.13 -20.64 10.38
N ASP A 26 3.82 -19.36 10.54
CA ASP A 26 2.47 -18.87 10.83
C ASP A 26 1.74 -18.57 9.51
N LYS A 27 0.64 -19.30 9.26
CA LYS A 27 -0.14 -19.18 8.01
C LYS A 27 -0.79 -17.81 7.82
N ILE A 28 -1.14 -17.11 8.90
CA ILE A 28 -1.72 -15.77 8.80
C ILE A 28 -0.63 -14.80 8.33
N ILE A 29 0.54 -14.87 8.96
CA ILE A 29 1.69 -14.05 8.60
C ILE A 29 2.17 -14.38 7.18
N GLU A 30 2.19 -15.65 6.80
CA GLU A 30 2.51 -16.12 5.45
C GLU A 30 1.53 -15.53 4.41
N ASN A 31 0.23 -15.59 4.68
CA ASN A 31 -0.78 -15.03 3.79
C ASN A 31 -0.67 -13.50 3.65
N ARG A 32 -0.40 -12.79 4.75
CA ARG A 32 -0.18 -11.34 4.72
C ARG A 32 1.06 -10.97 3.92
N LEU A 33 2.16 -11.71 4.10
CA LEU A 33 3.37 -11.52 3.32
C LEU A 33 3.11 -11.77 1.82
N LEU A 34 2.36 -12.81 1.47
CA LEU A 34 1.95 -13.07 0.09
C LEU A 34 1.17 -11.89 -0.50
N LEU A 35 0.23 -11.32 0.26
CA LEU A 35 -0.55 -10.15 -0.18
C LEU A 35 0.33 -8.91 -0.35
N VAL A 36 1.29 -8.68 0.55
CA VAL A 36 2.31 -7.63 0.40
C VAL A 36 3.10 -7.80 -0.90
N THR A 37 3.61 -9.01 -1.15
CA THR A 37 4.38 -9.33 -2.35
C THR A 37 3.57 -9.03 -3.60
N LYS A 38 2.30 -9.45 -3.66
CA LYS A 38 1.40 -9.13 -4.78
C LYS A 38 1.28 -7.61 -4.99
N ILE A 39 1.08 -6.82 -3.94
CA ILE A 39 0.99 -5.35 -4.05
C ILE A 39 2.30 -4.76 -4.58
N ILE A 40 3.44 -5.17 -4.01
CA ILE A 40 4.76 -4.69 -4.43
C ILE A 40 5.04 -5.06 -5.90
N GLU A 41 4.65 -6.25 -6.35
CA GLU A 41 4.74 -6.60 -7.76
C GLU A 41 3.95 -5.65 -8.67
N PHE A 42 2.74 -5.25 -8.28
CA PHE A 42 1.97 -4.26 -9.06
C PHE A 42 2.66 -2.90 -9.07
N ILE A 43 3.28 -2.49 -7.96
CA ILE A 43 4.09 -1.27 -7.88
C ILE A 43 5.27 -1.37 -8.85
N SER A 44 6.08 -2.43 -8.76
CA SER A 44 7.28 -2.61 -9.59
C SER A 44 6.97 -2.75 -11.08
N LYS A 45 5.83 -3.31 -11.46
CA LYS A 45 5.41 -3.43 -12.87
C LYS A 45 5.00 -2.11 -13.50
N SER A 46 4.58 -1.12 -12.71
CA SER A 46 4.08 0.17 -13.24
C SER A 46 4.34 1.33 -12.26
N PRO A 47 5.61 1.57 -11.87
CA PRO A 47 5.93 2.47 -10.76
C PRO A 47 5.50 3.92 -11.01
N SER A 48 5.54 4.36 -12.27
CA SER A 48 5.09 5.70 -12.67
C SER A 48 3.58 5.93 -12.48
N GLU A 49 2.77 4.88 -12.59
CA GLU A 49 1.33 4.96 -12.36
C GLU A 49 1.01 5.04 -10.86
N TRP A 50 1.73 4.28 -10.05
CA TRP A 50 1.63 4.36 -8.59
C TRP A 50 2.13 5.72 -8.06
N ASP A 51 3.20 6.27 -8.62
CA ASP A 51 3.65 7.63 -8.31
C ASP A 51 2.58 8.69 -8.60
N LYS A 52 1.82 8.54 -9.69
CA LYS A 52 0.76 9.48 -10.04
C LYS A 52 -0.43 9.38 -9.10
N ARG A 53 -0.80 8.15 -8.69
CA ARG A 53 -2.01 7.90 -7.92
C ARG A 53 -1.81 7.94 -6.42
N CYS A 54 -0.60 7.70 -5.93
CA CYS A 54 -0.33 7.49 -4.50
C CYS A 54 0.38 8.64 -3.79
N SER A 55 0.12 9.88 -4.21
CA SER A 55 0.81 11.08 -3.70
C SER A 55 0.70 11.29 -2.19
N PHE A 56 -0.44 10.96 -1.59
CA PHE A 56 -0.70 11.13 -0.17
C PHE A 56 0.16 10.17 0.67
N ASN A 57 0.12 8.86 0.40
CA ASN A 57 0.91 7.90 1.16
C ASN A 57 2.41 8.01 0.87
N MET A 58 2.83 8.45 -0.31
CA MET A 58 4.24 8.78 -0.54
C MET A 58 4.74 9.88 0.40
N GLN A 59 3.90 10.89 0.68
CA GLN A 59 4.21 11.96 1.63
C GLN A 59 4.12 11.51 3.09
N CYS A 60 3.05 10.79 3.45
CA CYS A 60 2.76 10.43 4.84
C CYS A 60 3.59 9.24 5.35
N SER A 61 3.88 8.25 4.50
CA SER A 61 4.47 6.97 4.91
C SER A 61 5.45 6.38 3.90
N GLY A 62 5.78 7.08 2.80
CA GLY A 62 6.65 6.55 1.75
C GLY A 62 8.04 6.22 2.27
N LYS A 63 8.67 7.14 3.02
CA LYS A 63 10.00 6.91 3.61
C LYS A 63 10.00 5.67 4.52
N ASP A 64 8.99 5.55 5.37
CA ASP A 64 8.88 4.42 6.30
C ASP A 64 8.62 3.11 5.53
N PHE A 65 7.83 3.13 4.46
CA PHE A 65 7.61 1.98 3.59
C PHE A 65 8.93 1.45 3.01
N ILE A 66 9.75 2.33 2.42
CA ILE A 66 11.07 1.97 1.86
C ILE A 66 12.04 1.49 2.94
N ASN A 67 12.03 2.14 4.11
CA ASN A 67 12.85 1.70 5.25
C ASN A 67 12.44 0.29 5.71
N ASN A 68 11.15 0.03 5.87
CA ASN A 68 10.62 -1.26 6.31
C ASN A 68 10.94 -2.38 5.32
N ILE A 69 10.96 -2.09 4.02
CA ILE A 69 11.38 -3.04 2.98
C ILE A 69 12.89 -3.29 3.07
N SER A 70 13.71 -2.24 3.20
CA SER A 70 15.17 -2.38 3.24
C SER A 70 15.71 -3.07 4.49
N SER A 71 15.05 -2.88 5.64
CA SER A 71 15.39 -3.54 6.89
C SER A 71 14.49 -4.75 7.18
N PHE A 72 13.79 -5.29 6.18
CA PHE A 72 12.81 -6.34 6.41
C PHE A 72 13.46 -7.59 6.98
N ASN A 73 12.96 -8.03 8.14
CA ASN A 73 13.37 -9.26 8.78
C ASN A 73 12.15 -10.16 8.98
N TYR A 74 12.14 -11.28 8.26
CA TYR A 74 11.09 -12.29 8.25
C TYR A 74 10.93 -13.06 9.56
N ALA A 75 11.96 -13.07 10.42
CA ALA A 75 11.87 -13.70 11.73
C ALA A 75 11.01 -12.89 12.72
N ASN A 76 10.61 -11.66 12.36
CA ASN A 76 9.81 -10.78 13.19
C ASN A 76 8.41 -10.55 12.57
N PRO A 77 7.36 -11.22 13.07
CA PRO A 77 5.98 -11.06 12.59
C PRO A 77 5.48 -9.60 12.59
N THR A 78 5.94 -8.77 13.53
CA THR A 78 5.57 -7.35 13.61
C THR A 78 6.01 -6.57 12.37
N ASN A 79 7.12 -6.96 11.74
CA ASN A 79 7.58 -6.33 10.50
C ASN A 79 6.65 -6.63 9.33
N VAL A 80 6.07 -7.83 9.28
CA VAL A 80 5.10 -8.22 8.26
C VAL A 80 3.83 -7.39 8.40
N ASP A 81 3.30 -7.26 9.61
CA ASP A 81 2.08 -6.50 9.87
C ASP A 81 2.23 -5.00 9.55
N LEU A 82 3.39 -4.41 9.87
CA LEU A 82 3.70 -3.03 9.52
C LEU A 82 3.80 -2.83 8.01
N LEU A 83 4.50 -3.74 7.32
CA LEU A 83 4.64 -3.67 5.87
C LEU A 83 3.29 -3.91 5.17
N TYR A 84 2.50 -4.84 5.68
CA TYR A 84 1.17 -5.18 5.18
C TYR A 84 0.17 -4.03 5.31
N SER A 85 0.08 -3.40 6.48
CA SER A 85 -0.77 -2.23 6.67
C SER A 85 -0.34 -1.05 5.78
N THR A 86 0.96 -0.82 5.63
CA THR A 86 1.47 0.26 4.77
C THR A 86 1.23 -0.04 3.28
N ALA A 87 1.47 -1.26 2.82
CA ALA A 87 1.17 -1.69 1.45
C ALA A 87 -0.33 -1.58 1.13
N TYR A 88 -1.19 -1.94 2.09
CA TYR A 88 -2.63 -1.80 1.93
C TYR A 88 -3.07 -0.35 1.80
N ARG A 89 -2.47 0.59 2.55
CA ARG A 89 -2.74 2.03 2.38
C ARG A 89 -2.43 2.51 0.97
N PHE A 90 -1.29 2.11 0.40
CA PHE A 90 -0.95 2.40 -0.99
C PHE A 90 -1.99 1.82 -1.96
N LEU A 91 -2.45 0.58 -1.74
CA LEU A 91 -3.50 -0.04 -2.55
C LEU A 91 -4.82 0.72 -2.46
N CYS A 92 -5.25 1.10 -1.26
CA CYS A 92 -6.47 1.89 -1.04
C CYS A 92 -6.41 3.23 -1.75
N GLU A 93 -5.29 3.95 -1.65
CA GLU A 93 -5.13 5.23 -2.35
C GLU A 93 -5.12 5.07 -3.88
N PHE A 94 -4.43 4.05 -4.39
CA PHE A 94 -4.40 3.72 -5.82
C PHE A 94 -5.82 3.48 -6.37
N ASP A 95 -6.64 2.79 -5.59
CA ASP A 95 -8.04 2.48 -5.89
C ASP A 95 -8.95 3.72 -5.81
N PHE A 96 -8.71 4.59 -4.81
CA PHE A 96 -9.56 5.73 -4.49
C PHE A 96 -9.66 6.75 -5.63
N PHE A 97 -8.55 7.11 -6.27
CA PHE A 97 -8.54 8.09 -7.37
C PHE A 97 -8.88 7.49 -8.74
N ARG A 98 -9.34 6.24 -8.80
CA ARG A 98 -9.79 5.65 -10.06
C ARG A 98 -11.07 6.34 -10.54
N ALA A 99 -11.09 6.72 -11.82
CA ALA A 99 -12.27 7.29 -12.44
C ALA A 99 -13.46 6.34 -12.34
N TYR A 100 -14.64 6.91 -12.09
CA TYR A 100 -15.89 6.16 -12.01
C TYR A 100 -16.15 5.40 -13.32
N GLY A 101 -16.51 4.11 -13.22
CA GLY A 101 -16.78 3.24 -14.37
C GLY A 101 -15.56 2.63 -15.04
N VAL A 102 -14.33 2.93 -14.59
CA VAL A 102 -13.13 2.23 -15.05
C VAL A 102 -12.98 0.92 -14.27
N GLU A 103 -13.00 -0.21 -14.97
CA GLU A 103 -12.75 -1.51 -14.37
C GLU A 103 -11.35 -1.57 -13.76
N SER A 104 -11.26 -2.08 -12.53
CA SER A 104 -9.99 -2.42 -11.90
C SER A 104 -9.33 -3.60 -12.61
N ASP A 105 -8.00 -3.66 -12.63
CA ASP A 105 -7.31 -4.94 -12.90
C ASP A 105 -7.89 -5.98 -11.92
N SER A 106 -8.47 -7.05 -12.48
CA SER A 106 -9.19 -8.08 -11.71
C SER A 106 -8.30 -8.73 -10.66
N ARG A 107 -6.98 -8.76 -10.87
CA ARG A 107 -5.99 -9.27 -9.93
C ARG A 107 -5.74 -8.29 -8.78
N LEU A 108 -5.69 -6.98 -9.04
CA LEU A 108 -5.62 -5.97 -7.96
C LEU A 108 -6.89 -6.02 -7.12
N ARG A 109 -8.05 -6.22 -7.76
CA ARG A 109 -9.33 -6.34 -7.07
C ARG A 109 -9.39 -7.59 -6.20
N SER A 110 -8.86 -8.72 -6.67
CA SER A 110 -8.83 -9.94 -5.86
C SER A 110 -7.95 -9.77 -4.62
N VAL A 111 -6.79 -9.11 -4.75
CA VAL A 111 -5.93 -8.74 -3.60
C VAL A 111 -6.69 -7.88 -2.59
N PHE A 112 -7.41 -6.85 -3.07
CA PHE A 112 -8.20 -5.99 -2.21
C PHE A 112 -9.29 -6.77 -1.43
N ILE A 113 -10.00 -7.67 -2.10
CA ILE A 113 -11.04 -8.52 -1.49
C ILE A 113 -10.44 -9.51 -0.49
N GLU A 114 -9.29 -10.12 -0.81
CA GLU A 114 -8.57 -11.03 0.10
C GLU A 114 -8.19 -10.31 1.40
N ILE A 115 -7.67 -9.08 1.30
CA ILE A 115 -7.32 -8.26 2.47
C ILE A 115 -8.57 -7.94 3.31
N GLN A 116 -9.67 -7.54 2.67
CA GLN A 116 -10.92 -7.24 3.39
C GLN A 116 -11.46 -8.43 4.17
N LYS A 117 -11.33 -9.65 3.64
CA LYS A 117 -11.72 -10.88 4.36
C LYS A 117 -10.82 -11.16 5.57
N ASP A 118 -9.55 -10.75 5.52
CA ASP A 118 -8.61 -10.92 6.64
C ASP A 118 -8.93 -9.94 7.80
N ILE A 119 -9.51 -8.75 7.51
CA ILE A 119 -9.73 -7.68 8.50
C ILE A 119 -10.54 -8.14 9.72
N ASP A 120 -11.54 -8.99 9.52
CA ASP A 120 -12.40 -9.43 10.62
C ASP A 120 -11.67 -10.29 11.65
N GLY A 121 -10.68 -11.07 11.21
CA GLY A 121 -9.84 -11.94 12.04
C GLY A 121 -8.58 -11.27 12.60
N MET A 122 -8.36 -9.99 12.32
CA MET A 122 -7.17 -9.26 12.79
C MET A 122 -7.21 -8.93 14.27
N ASN A 123 -6.01 -8.89 14.88
CA ASN A 123 -5.81 -8.40 16.24
C ASN A 123 -5.91 -6.87 16.33
N ASP A 124 -5.99 -6.37 17.56
CA ASP A 124 -6.15 -4.94 17.86
C ASP A 124 -4.95 -4.07 17.43
N SER A 125 -3.78 -4.66 17.15
CA SER A 125 -2.62 -3.88 16.72
C SER A 125 -2.67 -3.50 15.24
N ILE A 126 -3.22 -4.34 14.36
CA ILE A 126 -3.23 -4.09 12.92
C ILE A 126 -4.59 -3.65 12.40
N LYS A 127 -5.68 -4.17 12.97
CA LYS A 127 -7.05 -3.88 12.54
C LYS A 127 -7.36 -2.37 12.47
N PRO A 128 -6.95 -1.52 13.44
CA PRO A 128 -7.19 -0.09 13.35
C PRO A 128 -6.54 0.57 12.14
N GLN A 129 -5.34 0.12 11.74
CA GLN A 129 -4.64 0.67 10.56
C GLN A 129 -5.36 0.31 9.25
N MET A 130 -5.93 -0.89 9.18
CA MET A 130 -6.70 -1.33 8.00
C MET A 130 -8.04 -0.58 7.90
N ILE A 131 -8.72 -0.39 9.03
CA ILE A 131 -9.97 0.41 9.11
C ILE A 131 -9.69 1.87 8.75
N TYR A 132 -8.60 2.44 9.28
CA TYR A 132 -8.16 3.78 8.93
C TYR A 132 -7.95 3.91 7.42
N ALA A 133 -7.18 3.01 6.81
CA ALA A 133 -6.88 3.02 5.37
C ALA A 133 -8.15 3.00 4.52
N LEU A 134 -9.16 2.23 4.93
CA LEU A 134 -10.39 2.04 4.16
C LEU A 134 -11.38 3.20 4.31
N TYR A 135 -11.52 3.78 5.50
CA TYR A 135 -12.62 4.69 5.83
C TYR A 135 -12.20 6.11 6.20
N GLN A 136 -11.06 6.27 6.88
CA GLN A 136 -10.62 7.58 7.39
C GLN A 136 -9.63 8.26 6.44
N MET A 137 -8.67 7.49 5.89
CA MET A 137 -7.68 7.98 4.94
C MET A 137 -8.31 8.66 3.71
N PRO A 138 -9.40 8.15 3.09
CA PRO A 138 -10.09 8.84 2.01
C PRO A 138 -10.55 10.25 2.38
N VAL A 139 -11.05 10.44 3.61
CA VAL A 139 -11.51 11.74 4.12
C VAL A 139 -10.32 12.68 4.29
N GLU A 140 -9.19 12.19 4.79
CA GLU A 140 -7.96 12.99 4.92
C GLU A 140 -7.38 13.38 3.57
N MET A 141 -7.38 12.46 2.60
CA MET A 141 -6.98 12.72 1.23
C MET A 141 -7.85 13.82 0.59
N LEU A 142 -9.17 13.74 0.77
CA LEU A 142 -10.09 14.77 0.28
C LEU A 142 -9.86 16.12 0.97
N LYS A 143 -9.66 16.14 2.30
CA LYS A 143 -9.31 17.37 3.04
C LYS A 143 -8.01 17.97 2.52
N ASN A 144 -6.99 17.16 2.24
CA ASN A 144 -5.73 17.63 1.68
C ASN A 144 -5.90 18.19 0.27
N LEU A 145 -6.76 17.59 -0.54
CA LEU A 145 -7.07 18.05 -1.89
C LEU A 145 -7.84 19.38 -1.88
N VAL A 146 -8.90 19.50 -1.09
CA VAL A 146 -9.76 20.71 -1.04
C VAL A 146 -9.02 21.91 -0.45
N ASN A 147 -8.18 21.68 0.57
CA ASN A 147 -7.37 22.74 1.18
C ASN A 147 -6.07 23.02 0.41
N ASN A 148 -5.85 22.37 -0.73
CA ASN A 148 -4.72 22.70 -1.58
C ASN A 148 -4.96 24.08 -2.22
N PRO A 149 -4.06 25.07 -2.06
CA PRO A 149 -4.26 26.42 -2.58
C PRO A 149 -4.61 26.49 -4.07
N LYS A 150 -4.11 25.53 -4.87
CA LYS A 150 -4.40 25.44 -6.31
C LYS A 150 -5.83 24.96 -6.62
N THR A 151 -6.41 24.17 -5.72
CA THR A 151 -7.78 23.65 -5.84
C THR A 151 -8.78 24.62 -5.23
N THR A 152 -8.44 25.27 -4.11
CA THR A 152 -9.26 26.33 -3.51
C THR A 152 -9.54 27.45 -4.50
N SER A 153 -8.53 27.89 -5.27
CA SER A 153 -8.70 28.91 -6.31
C SER A 153 -9.62 28.49 -7.47
N PHE A 154 -9.86 27.19 -7.69
CA PHE A 154 -10.78 26.70 -8.72
C PHE A 154 -12.22 26.58 -8.19
N ILE A 155 -12.40 26.29 -6.91
CA ILE A 155 -13.72 26.19 -6.26
C ILE A 155 -14.33 27.59 -5.99
N GLU A 156 -13.47 28.60 -5.78
CA GLU A 156 -13.88 29.99 -5.56
C GLU A 156 -14.27 30.73 -6.85
N PHE A 157 -14.17 30.09 -8.03
CA PHE A 157 -14.46 30.65 -9.34
C PHE A 157 -15.80 30.15 -9.89
#